data_AF-A0A3N4JUY9-F1
#
_entry.id   AF-A0A3N4JUY9-F1
#
_cell.length_a   1.000
_cell.length_b   1.000
_cell.length_c   1.000
_cell.angle_alpha   90.00
_cell.angle_beta   90.00
_cell.angle_gamma   90.00
#
_symmetry.space_group_name_H-M   'P 1'
#
loop_
_entity.id
_entity.type
_entity.pdbx_description
1 polymer ?
#
loop_
_entity_poly.entity_id
_entity_poly.type
_entity_poly.pdbx_seq_one_letter_code
_entity_poly.pdbx_strand_id
1 'polypeptide(L)'
;EWRNYGFTDEMSIEVGGLFGLNLVWQEKKETWHDDCIGCKKKLGESVMCWSMIVWGWKGPFYVWEIESSEEREEAALTIALLEEGREAEEKRLNEE
;
A
#
# COMPACT_ATOMS: atom_id res chain seq x y z
N GLU A 1 -7.78 26.59 -15.95
CA GLU A 1 -8.73 25.47 -16.19
C GLU A 1 -8.05 24.16 -15.86
N TRP A 2 -8.57 23.39 -14.89
CA TRP A 2 -7.99 22.10 -14.49
C TRP A 2 -8.01 21.02 -15.60
N ARG A 3 -8.77 21.27 -16.67
CA ARG A 3 -8.93 20.35 -17.81
C ARG A 3 -7.65 20.13 -18.63
N ASN A 4 -6.67 21.04 -18.51
CA ASN A 4 -5.42 20.97 -19.26
C ASN A 4 -4.28 20.28 -18.48
N TYR A 5 -4.56 19.76 -17.29
CA TYR A 5 -3.58 19.05 -16.47
C TYR A 5 -3.81 17.54 -16.54
N GLY A 6 -2.70 16.81 -16.54
CA GLY A 6 -2.69 15.38 -16.27
C GLY A 6 -2.25 15.11 -14.86
N PHE A 7 -3.00 14.24 -14.19
CA PHE A 7 -2.65 13.70 -12.89
C PHE A 7 -1.99 12.36 -13.11
N THR A 8 -0.94 12.09 -12.36
CA THR A 8 -0.20 10.84 -12.45
C THR A 8 0.16 10.41 -11.05
N ASP A 9 0.12 9.11 -10.80
CA ASP A 9 0.43 8.54 -9.50
C ASP A 9 0.77 7.05 -9.63
N GLU A 10 1.49 6.54 -8.64
CA GLU A 10 1.75 5.13 -8.42
C GLU A 10 0.76 4.56 -7.39
N MET A 11 0.32 3.32 -7.59
CA MET A 11 -0.60 2.63 -6.68
C MET A 11 -0.25 1.15 -6.59
N SER A 12 -0.32 0.60 -5.38
CA SER A 12 -0.27 -0.84 -5.14
C SER A 12 -1.68 -1.42 -5.09
N ILE A 13 -1.92 -2.49 -5.85
CA ILE A 13 -3.20 -3.22 -5.91
C ILE A 13 -2.99 -4.62 -5.33
N GLU A 14 -3.63 -4.92 -4.21
CA GLU A 14 -3.63 -6.26 -3.62
C GLU A 14 -4.58 -7.20 -4.38
N VAL A 15 -4.05 -8.27 -4.98
CA VAL A 15 -4.83 -9.30 -5.67
C VAL A 15 -5.47 -10.23 -4.65
N GLY A 16 -6.79 -10.37 -4.73
CA GLY A 16 -7.55 -11.17 -3.75
C GLY A 16 -7.73 -10.49 -2.39
N GLY A 17 -7.36 -9.21 -2.26
CA GLY A 17 -7.79 -8.36 -1.16
C GLY A 17 -9.32 -8.26 -1.17
N LEU A 18 -9.97 -8.82 -0.15
CA LEU A 18 -11.42 -8.71 0.00
C LEU A 18 -11.73 -7.29 0.49
N PHE A 19 -12.49 -6.51 -0.30
CA PHE A 19 -13.09 -5.28 0.20
C PHE A 19 -14.15 -5.67 1.24
N GLY A 20 -13.92 -5.26 2.49
CA GLY A 20 -14.82 -5.57 3.59
C GLY A 20 -14.33 -6.74 4.42
N LEU A 21 -13.83 -6.41 5.62
CA LEU A 21 -14.10 -7.24 6.77
C LEU A 21 -15.59 -7.57 6.75
N ASN A 22 -15.96 -8.84 6.90
CA ASN A 22 -17.17 -9.11 7.66
C ASN A 22 -16.93 -8.39 9.00
N LEU A 23 -17.58 -7.25 9.21
CA LEU A 23 -17.63 -6.60 10.52
C LEU A 23 -18.36 -7.59 11.42
N VAL A 24 -17.62 -8.51 12.04
CA VAL A 24 -18.16 -9.37 13.08
C VAL A 24 -18.20 -8.49 14.32
N TRP A 25 -19.34 -7.87 14.58
CA TRP A 25 -19.59 -7.23 15.87
C TRP A 25 -19.89 -8.34 16.87
N GLN A 26 -19.16 -8.34 17.98
CA GLN A 26 -19.36 -9.27 19.10
C GLN A 26 -20.22 -8.58 20.16
N GLU A 27 -21.32 -9.21 20.57
CA GLU A 27 -22.03 -8.74 21.78
C GLU A 27 -21.23 -9.08 23.04
N LYS A 28 -21.32 -8.26 24.09
CA LYS A 28 -20.57 -8.44 25.36
C LYS A 28 -20.77 -9.82 26.05
N LYS A 29 -21.76 -10.60 25.60
CA LYS A 29 -22.13 -11.91 26.15
C LYS A 29 -21.65 -13.10 25.31
N GLU A 30 -21.12 -12.85 24.11
CA GLU A 30 -20.67 -13.91 23.22
C GLU A 30 -19.25 -14.38 23.58
N THR A 31 -19.04 -15.69 23.57
CA THR A 31 -17.73 -16.28 23.84
C THR A 31 -16.88 -16.24 22.57
N TRP A 32 -15.64 -15.76 22.68
CA TRP A 32 -14.70 -15.71 21.55
C TRP A 32 -14.41 -17.13 21.04
N HIS A 33 -14.58 -17.36 19.74
CA HIS A 33 -14.19 -18.62 19.08
C HIS A 33 -12.92 -18.39 18.27
N ASP A 34 -11.99 -19.35 18.26
CA ASP A 34 -10.75 -19.23 17.49
C ASP A 34 -10.98 -19.21 15.97
N ASP A 35 -12.19 -19.50 15.51
CA ASP A 35 -12.60 -19.33 14.11
C ASP A 35 -13.03 -17.89 13.78
N CYS A 36 -13.25 -17.05 14.81
CA CYS A 36 -13.51 -15.61 14.70
C CYS A 36 -12.20 -14.81 14.54
N ILE A 37 -11.24 -15.33 13.77
CA ILE A 37 -10.07 -14.56 13.36
C ILE A 37 -10.57 -13.52 12.38
N GLY A 38 -10.76 -12.28 12.84
CA GLY A 38 -10.94 -11.11 11.99
C GLY A 38 -9.87 -11.18 10.92
N CYS A 39 -10.29 -11.41 9.67
CA CYS A 39 -9.45 -11.97 8.62
C CYS A 39 -8.04 -11.39 8.71
N LYS A 40 -7.04 -12.22 9.09
CA LYS A 40 -5.64 -11.82 8.92
C LYS A 40 -5.55 -11.39 7.48
N LYS A 41 -5.24 -10.11 7.24
CA LYS A 41 -4.99 -9.57 5.90
C LYS A 41 -4.07 -10.60 5.26
N LYS A 42 -4.57 -11.35 4.27
CA LYS A 42 -3.69 -12.27 3.57
C LYS A 42 -2.59 -11.36 3.03
N LEU A 43 -1.33 -11.70 3.26
CA LEU A 43 -0.21 -11.15 2.51
C LEU A 43 -0.40 -11.60 1.06
N GLY A 44 -1.43 -11.05 0.41
CA GLY A 44 -1.79 -11.33 -0.95
C GLY A 44 -0.71 -10.74 -1.85
N GLU A 45 -0.57 -11.34 -3.03
CA GLU A 45 0.29 -10.76 -4.06
C GLU A 45 -0.24 -9.37 -4.38
N SER A 46 0.63 -8.37 -4.28
CA SER A 46 0.32 -7.00 -4.66
C SER A 46 1.05 -6.65 -5.95
N VAL A 47 0.40 -5.87 -6.80
CA VAL A 47 0.98 -5.39 -8.05
C VAL A 47 1.11 -3.87 -7.97
N MET A 48 2.31 -3.36 -8.23
CA MET A 48 2.53 -1.92 -8.38
C MET A 48 2.12 -1.51 -9.79
N CYS A 49 1.41 -0.39 -9.90
CA CYS A 49 1.05 0.20 -11.18
C CYS A 49 1.23 1.72 -11.15
N TRP A 50 1.46 2.28 -12.32
CA TRP A 50 1.51 3.71 -12.57
C TRP A 50 0.45 4.06 -13.60
N SER A 51 -0.21 5.19 -13.41
CA SER A 51 -1.20 5.63 -14.38
C SER A 51 -1.26 7.13 -14.50
N MET A 52 -1.71 7.58 -15.66
CA MET A 52 -2.05 8.97 -15.91
C MET A 52 -3.55 9.11 -16.18
N ILE A 53 -4.17 10.17 -15.65
CA ILE A 53 -5.55 10.55 -15.95
C ILE A 53 -5.62 12.04 -16.29
N VAL A 54 -6.38 12.36 -17.34
CA VAL A 54 -6.69 13.75 -17.74
C VAL A 54 -8.21 13.89 -17.85
N TRP A 55 -8.68 15.11 -18.02
CA TRP A 55 -10.10 15.37 -18.19
C TRP A 55 -10.69 14.61 -19.40
N GLY A 56 -11.60 13.66 -19.13
CA GLY A 56 -12.29 12.90 -20.17
C GLY A 56 -11.49 11.77 -20.81
N TRP A 57 -10.27 11.48 -20.34
CA TRP A 57 -9.45 10.38 -20.87
C TRP A 57 -8.64 9.68 -19.77
N LYS A 58 -8.70 8.35 -19.77
CA LYS A 58 -7.78 7.52 -19.00
C LYS A 58 -6.51 7.37 -19.84
N GLY A 59 -5.41 7.89 -19.32
CA GLY A 59 -4.13 7.88 -19.98
C GLY A 59 -3.43 6.53 -19.92
N PRO A 60 -2.13 6.50 -20.22
CA PRO A 60 -1.35 5.28 -20.16
C PRO A 60 -1.39 4.64 -18.77
N PHE A 61 -1.26 3.32 -18.76
CA PHE A 61 -1.24 2.49 -17.56
C PHE A 61 -0.08 1.51 -17.70
N TYR A 62 0.80 1.50 -16.71
CA TYR A 62 1.96 0.62 -16.65
C TYR A 62 1.86 -0.26 -15.40
N VAL A 63 2.15 -1.55 -15.56
CA VAL A 63 2.19 -2.52 -14.48
C VAL A 63 3.61 -3.04 -14.40
N TRP A 64 4.22 -2.94 -13.22
CA TRP A 64 5.54 -3.52 -12.99
C TRP A 64 5.46 -5.05 -12.94
N GLU A 65 6.54 -5.68 -13.37
CA GLU A 65 6.74 -7.11 -13.15
C GLU A 65 6.87 -7.39 -11.65
N ILE A 66 6.55 -8.61 -11.25
CA ILE A 66 6.71 -9.05 -9.87
C ILE A 66 8.21 -9.04 -9.56
N GLU A 67 8.59 -8.31 -8.51
CA GLU A 67 9.96 -8.29 -8.01
C GLU A 67 10.45 -9.71 -7.71
N SER A 68 11.67 -10.00 -8.13
CA SER A 68 12.37 -11.19 -7.69
C SER A 68 12.62 -11.17 -6.17
N SER A 69 12.92 -12.33 -5.59
CA SER A 69 13.26 -12.42 -4.17
C SER A 69 14.48 -11.56 -3.81
N GLU A 70 15.45 -11.46 -4.72
CA GLU A 70 16.67 -10.67 -4.53
C GLU A 70 16.38 -9.18 -4.54
N GLU A 71 15.61 -8.69 -5.52
CA GLU A 71 15.18 -7.29 -5.59
C GLU A 71 14.38 -6.88 -4.36
N ARG A 72 13.53 -7.79 -3.85
CA ARG A 72 12.74 -7.53 -2.63
C ARG A 72 13.61 -7.41 -1.38
N GLU A 73 14.65 -8.23 -1.26
CA GLU A 73 15.61 -8.15 -0.16
C GLU A 73 16.45 -6.86 -0.23
N GLU A 74 16.92 -6.50 -1.42
CA GLU A 74 17.66 -5.26 -1.65
C GLU A 74 16.80 -4.02 -1.36
N ALA A 75 15.53 -4.02 -1.80
CA ALA A 75 14.59 -2.95 -1.52
C ALA A 75 14.32 -2.84 -0.01
N ALA A 76 14.15 -3.95 0.70
CA ALA A 76 13.95 -3.95 2.15
C ALA A 76 15.16 -3.37 2.90
N LEU A 77 16.39 -3.72 2.50
CA LEU A 77 17.62 -3.14 3.06
C LEU A 77 17.72 -1.64 2.78
N THR A 78 17.40 -1.23 1.56
CA THR A 78 17.41 0.17 1.14
C THR A 78 16.40 0.99 1.93
N ILE A 79 15.19 0.49 2.13
CA ILE A 79 14.15 1.13 2.94
C ILE A 79 14.65 1.31 4.38
N ALA A 80 15.19 0.26 5.00
CA ALA A 80 15.70 0.34 6.37
C ALA A 80 16.77 1.45 6.54
N LEU A 81 17.71 1.55 5.59
CA LEU A 81 18.73 2.61 5.59
C LEU A 81 18.13 4.01 5.44
N LEU A 82 17.11 4.17 4.58
CA LEU A 82 16.43 5.46 4.40
C LEU A 82 15.62 5.86 5.64
N GLU A 83 15.01 4.92 6.34
CA GLU A 83 14.27 5.20 7.58
C GLU A 83 15.18 5.66 8.71
N GLU A 84 16.35 5.05 8.88
CA GLU A 84 17.36 5.51 9.83
C GLU A 84 17.80 6.95 9.54
N GLY A 85 18.00 7.28 8.25
CA GLY A 85 18.31 8.65 7.81
C GLY A 85 17.16 9.63 8.05
N ARG A 86 15.91 9.19 7.82
CA ARG A 86 14.69 10.01 8.02
C ARG A 86 14.54 10.42 9.47
N GLU A 87 14.73 9.51 10.43
CA GLU A 87 14.62 9.81 11.86
C GLU A 87 15.64 10.85 12.32
N ALA A 88 16.87 10.76 11.83
CA ALA A 88 17.93 11.73 12.14
C ALA A 88 17.62 13.12 11.57
N GLU A 89 17.10 13.17 10.34
CA GLU A 89 16.72 14.41 9.66
C GLU A 89 15.49 15.07 10.31
N GLU A 90 14.46 14.28 10.62
CA GLU A 90 13.27 14.75 11.32
C GLU A 90 13.61 15.32 12.70
N LYS A 91 14.52 14.67 13.43
CA LYS A 91 15.02 15.19 14.71
C LYS A 91 15.75 16.51 14.54
N ARG A 92 16.58 16.67 13.51
CA ARG A 92 17.27 17.94 13.21
C ARG A 92 16.27 19.06 12.91
N LEU A 93 15.30 18.80 12.03
CA LEU A 93 14.29 19.80 11.63
C LEU A 93 13.38 20.23 12.78
N ASN A 94 13.13 19.34 13.76
CA ASN A 94 12.34 19.66 14.94
C ASN A 94 13.14 20.41 16.03
N GLU A 95 14.47 20.45 15.92
CA GLU A 95 15.36 21.20 16.82
C GLU A 95 15.71 22.61 16.28
N GLU A 96 15.33 22.93 15.03
CA GLU A 96 15.40 24.27 14.40
C GLU A 96 14.13 25.11 14.63
#